data_AF-A0A4Y2I838-F1
#
_entry.id   AF-A0A4Y2I838-F1
#
_cell.length_a   1.000
_cell.length_b   1.000
_cell.length_c   1.000
_cell.angle_alpha   90.00
_cell.angle_beta   90.00
_cell.angle_gamma   90.00
#
_symmetry.space_group_name_H-M   'P 1'
#
loop_
_entity.id
_entity.type
_entity.pdbx_description
1 polymer ?
#
loop_
_entity_poly.entity_id
_entity_poly.type
_entity_poly.pdbx_seq_one_letter_code
_entity_poly.pdbx_strand_id
1 'polypeptide(L)'
;MLSGSSTECWLKVNGEIVLHGTRSVNGTLFKADIEPIVPEKGVEVHTVMENSSLLQLYHERCGHQDKRPIKEMFQKELGISVHLDNKPCESCIYGKAHRSPFGARKKATSPGELVSADVCGSFDFSFQKKRFLGVFKDSYTKFRYPR
;
A
#
# COMPACT_ATOMS: atom_id res chain seq x y z
N MET A 1 20.77 9.53 -24.55
CA MET A 1 21.68 10.13 -23.54
C MET A 1 20.93 11.26 -22.85
N LEU A 2 20.85 11.22 -21.51
CA LEU A 2 20.24 12.29 -20.71
C LEU A 2 21.33 13.33 -20.38
N SER A 3 21.05 14.61 -20.55
CA SER A 3 21.99 15.70 -20.27
C SER A 3 21.23 16.94 -19.81
N GLY A 4 21.82 17.81 -19.00
CA GLY A 4 21.09 18.96 -18.45
C GLY A 4 21.90 19.86 -17.52
N SER A 5 21.26 20.92 -17.08
CA SER A 5 21.71 21.91 -16.09
C SER A 5 20.86 21.81 -14.80
N SER A 6 21.05 22.76 -13.88
CA SER A 6 20.24 22.84 -12.65
C SER A 6 18.79 23.27 -12.91
N THR A 7 18.45 23.80 -14.09
CA THR A 7 17.09 24.29 -14.40
C THR A 7 16.49 23.64 -15.64
N GLU A 8 17.28 22.95 -16.46
CA GLU A 8 16.80 22.34 -17.71
C GLU A 8 17.41 20.95 -17.91
N CYS A 9 16.67 20.05 -18.55
CA CYS A 9 17.18 18.74 -18.95
C CYS A 9 16.61 18.30 -20.30
N TRP A 10 17.38 17.49 -21.02
CA TRP A 10 17.03 16.99 -22.35
C TRP A 10 17.36 15.52 -22.47
N LEU A 11 16.43 14.76 -23.03
CA LEU A 11 16.67 13.40 -23.48
C LEU A 11 16.98 13.42 -24.97
N LYS A 12 18.19 12.97 -25.34
CA LYS A 12 18.57 12.78 -26.74
C LYS A 12 18.52 11.32 -27.15
N VAL A 13 17.84 11.02 -28.24
CA VAL A 13 17.84 9.70 -28.91
C VAL A 13 18.35 9.92 -30.33
N ASN A 14 19.39 9.20 -30.74
CA ASN A 14 20.02 9.34 -32.07
C ASN A 14 20.46 10.77 -32.43
N GLY A 15 20.79 11.59 -31.43
CA GLY A 15 21.19 12.99 -31.62
C GLY A 15 20.05 14.00 -31.59
N GLU A 16 18.80 13.55 -31.71
CA GLU A 16 17.60 14.39 -31.64
C GLU A 16 17.09 14.53 -30.21
N ILE A 17 16.64 15.74 -29.85
CA ILE A 17 16.00 15.99 -28.54
C ILE A 17 14.56 15.50 -28.64
N VAL A 18 14.25 14.42 -27.94
CA VAL A 18 12.90 13.82 -27.92
C VAL A 18 12.07 14.27 -26.72
N LEU A 19 12.72 14.87 -25.71
CA LEU A 19 12.05 15.37 -24.51
C LEU A 19 12.87 16.49 -23.88
N HIS A 20 12.19 17.57 -23.52
CA HIS A 20 12.73 18.71 -22.80
C HIS A 20 11.98 18.87 -21.48
N GLY A 21 12.72 19.04 -20.39
CA GLY A 21 12.17 19.31 -19.06
C GLY A 21 12.73 20.58 -18.46
N THR A 22 11.86 21.37 -17.83
CA THR A 22 12.25 22.60 -17.10
C THR A 22 11.97 22.44 -15.61
N ARG A 23 12.75 23.11 -14.77
CA ARG A 23 12.60 23.10 -13.31
C ARG A 23 12.61 24.52 -12.78
N SER A 24 11.61 24.87 -11.98
CA SER A 24 11.55 26.16 -11.29
C SER A 24 12.77 26.35 -10.37
N VAL A 25 13.21 27.59 -10.19
CA VAL A 25 14.28 27.92 -9.23
C VAL A 25 13.83 27.47 -7.83
N ASN A 26 14.63 26.62 -7.17
CA ASN A 26 14.34 25.92 -5.91
C ASN A 26 13.33 24.77 -5.98
N GLY A 27 12.88 24.37 -7.17
CA GLY A 27 12.05 23.18 -7.37
C GLY A 27 12.84 21.88 -7.25
N THR A 28 12.19 20.81 -6.80
CA THR A 28 12.80 19.47 -6.69
C THR A 28 12.58 18.60 -7.93
N LEU A 29 11.59 18.93 -8.77
CA LEU A 29 11.16 18.12 -9.91
C LEU A 29 11.24 18.91 -11.23
N PHE A 30 11.58 18.21 -12.32
CA PHE A 30 11.48 18.74 -13.68
C PHE A 30 10.09 18.47 -14.24
N LYS A 31 9.52 19.46 -14.92
CA LYS A 31 8.30 19.36 -15.70
C LYS A 31 8.68 19.20 -17.17
N ALA A 32 8.28 18.09 -17.78
CA ALA A 32 8.38 17.92 -19.22
C ALA A 32 7.03 18.29 -19.86
N ASP A 33 7.05 19.21 -20.82
CA ASP A 33 5.89 19.48 -21.65
C ASP A 33 5.89 18.45 -22.80
N ILE A 34 4.95 17.52 -22.74
CA ILE A 34 4.83 16.41 -23.69
C ILE A 34 3.55 16.63 -24.49
N GLU A 35 3.69 16.81 -25.81
CA GLU A 35 2.53 16.83 -26.70
C GLU A 35 2.21 15.39 -27.15
N PRO A 36 0.96 14.94 -26.99
CA PRO A 36 0.55 13.64 -27.50
C PRO A 36 0.56 13.66 -29.03
N ILE A 37 1.28 12.73 -29.64
CA ILE A 37 1.20 12.50 -31.09
C ILE A 37 -0.18 11.92 -31.38
N VAL A 38 -1.05 12.73 -31.98
CA VAL A 38 -2.38 12.27 -32.43
C VAL A 38 -2.20 11.61 -33.80
N PRO A 39 -2.47 10.31 -33.95
CA PRO A 39 -2.37 9.65 -35.25
C PRO A 39 -3.43 10.18 -36.22
N GLU A 40 -3.06 10.38 -37.50
CA GLU A 40 -3.93 10.91 -38.56
C GLU A 40 -5.16 10.02 -38.84
N LYS A 41 -5.09 8.73 -38.50
CA LYS A 41 -6.22 7.81 -38.58
C LYS A 41 -6.72 7.51 -37.17
N GLY A 42 -8.03 7.64 -36.98
CA GLY A 42 -8.70 7.21 -35.76
C GLY A 42 -8.30 5.78 -35.44
N VAL A 43 -7.56 5.60 -34.35
CA VAL A 43 -7.23 4.27 -33.85
C VAL A 43 -8.46 3.76 -33.13
N GLU A 44 -9.21 2.87 -33.79
CA GLU A 44 -10.23 2.07 -33.12
C GLU A 44 -9.52 1.03 -32.25
N VAL A 45 -9.43 1.32 -30.95
CA VAL A 45 -8.96 0.35 -29.97
C VAL A 45 -10.15 -0.52 -29.57
N HIS A 46 -10.23 -1.73 -30.14
CA HIS A 46 -11.11 -2.76 -29.60
C HIS A 46 -10.54 -3.25 -28.25
N THR A 47 -10.97 -2.62 -27.16
CA THR A 47 -10.72 -3.17 -25.83
C THR A 47 -11.64 -4.38 -25.63
N VAL A 48 -11.05 -5.57 -25.59
CA VAL A 48 -11.73 -6.75 -25.02
C VAL A 48 -11.85 -6.50 -23.53
N MET A 49 -12.92 -5.82 -23.12
CA MET A 49 -13.23 -5.64 -21.70
C MET A 49 -13.88 -6.92 -21.19
N GLU A 50 -13.05 -7.82 -20.67
CA GLU A 50 -13.48 -8.84 -19.72
C GLU A 50 -14.07 -8.10 -18.50
N ASN A 51 -15.39 -7.85 -18.46
CA ASN A 51 -16.28 -7.42 -17.36
C ASN A 51 -15.73 -6.53 -16.20
N SER A 52 -14.59 -5.88 -16.38
CA SER A 52 -13.94 -5.00 -15.42
C SER A 52 -14.48 -3.60 -15.65
N SER A 53 -14.90 -2.94 -14.57
CA SER A 53 -15.35 -1.56 -14.70
C SER A 53 -14.16 -0.69 -15.12
N LEU A 54 -14.42 0.38 -15.86
CA LEU A 54 -13.40 1.41 -16.17
C LEU A 54 -12.70 1.89 -14.88
N LEU A 55 -13.44 1.94 -13.78
CA LEU A 55 -12.93 2.29 -12.46
C LEU A 55 -11.95 1.24 -11.90
N GLN A 56 -12.22 -0.06 -12.09
CA GLN A 56 -11.30 -1.14 -11.70
C GLN A 56 -10.00 -1.08 -12.51
N LEU A 57 -10.08 -0.82 -13.81
CA LEU A 57 -8.90 -0.69 -14.67
C LEU A 57 -7.97 0.43 -14.20
N TYR A 58 -8.53 1.60 -13.88
CA TYR A 58 -7.72 2.72 -13.41
C TYR A 58 -7.31 2.60 -11.95
N HIS A 59 -8.09 1.91 -11.12
CA HIS A 59 -7.65 1.47 -9.81
C HIS A 59 -6.32 0.70 -9.89
N GLU A 60 -6.22 -0.26 -10.81
CA GLU A 60 -4.99 -1.04 -11.02
C GLU A 60 -3.86 -0.18 -11.62
N ARG A 61 -4.14 0.62 -12.66
CA ARG A 61 -3.13 1.49 -13.31
C ARG A 61 -2.58 2.58 -12.41
N CYS A 62 -3.39 3.13 -11.51
CA CYS A 62 -2.98 4.14 -10.53
C CYS A 62 -2.38 3.53 -9.26
N GLY A 63 -1.78 2.34 -9.35
CA GLY A 63 -1.08 1.71 -8.22
C GLY A 63 -2.00 1.28 -7.08
N HIS A 64 -3.17 0.75 -7.42
CA HIS A 64 -4.17 0.28 -6.46
C HIS A 64 -4.70 1.38 -5.52
N GLN A 65 -4.70 2.65 -5.95
CA GLN A 65 -5.26 3.76 -5.18
C GLN A 65 -6.77 3.55 -4.93
N ASP A 66 -7.29 4.11 -3.82
CA ASP A 66 -8.73 4.02 -3.51
C ASP A 66 -9.56 4.52 -4.71
N LYS A 67 -10.65 3.81 -5.01
CA LYS A 67 -11.50 4.06 -6.17
C LYS A 67 -12.21 5.41 -6.10
N ARG A 68 -12.45 5.96 -4.90
CA ARG A 68 -13.13 7.25 -4.72
C ARG A 68 -12.31 8.41 -5.31
N PRO A 69 -11.02 8.61 -4.95
CA PRO A 69 -10.16 9.60 -5.62
C PRO A 69 -10.11 9.48 -7.14
N ILE A 70 -10.06 8.26 -7.67
CA ILE A 70 -9.99 8.01 -9.12
C ILE A 70 -11.29 8.45 -9.79
N LYS A 71 -12.43 8.08 -9.22
CA LYS A 71 -13.75 8.55 -9.68
C LYS A 71 -13.86 10.07 -9.65
N GLU A 72 -13.39 10.71 -8.59
CA GLU A 72 -13.42 12.18 -8.49
C GLU A 72 -12.56 12.85 -9.55
N MET A 73 -11.34 12.35 -9.79
CA MET A 73 -10.46 12.84 -10.85
C MET A 73 -11.12 12.68 -12.23
N PHE A 74 -11.76 11.54 -12.49
CA PHE A 74 -12.46 11.28 -13.74
C PHE A 74 -13.57 12.29 -14.01
N GLN A 75 -14.36 12.59 -12.99
CA GLN A 75 -15.44 13.55 -13.11
C GLN A 75 -14.93 14.99 -13.23
N LYS A 76 -13.90 15.37 -12.45
CA LYS A 76 -13.40 16.75 -12.38
C LYS A 76 -12.50 17.13 -13.56
N GLU A 77 -11.63 16.23 -14.00
CA GLU A 77 -10.60 16.53 -15.00
C GLU A 77 -10.98 16.04 -16.40
N LEU A 78 -11.70 14.92 -16.49
CA LEU A 78 -12.01 14.27 -17.78
C LEU A 78 -13.50 14.38 -18.17
N GLY A 79 -14.37 14.83 -17.27
CA GLY A 79 -15.82 14.87 -17.49
C GLY A 79 -16.45 13.47 -17.64
N ILE A 80 -15.76 12.42 -17.21
CA ILE A 80 -16.21 11.03 -17.35
C ILE A 80 -16.97 10.62 -16.08
N SER A 81 -18.24 10.27 -16.23
CA SER A 81 -19.05 9.74 -15.13
C SER A 81 -18.84 8.23 -15.01
N VAL A 82 -18.33 7.79 -13.86
CA VAL A 82 -18.19 6.37 -13.52
C VAL A 82 -18.92 6.05 -12.22
N HIS A 83 -19.58 4.90 -12.17
CA HIS A 83 -20.19 4.41 -10.95
C HIS A 83 -19.12 3.83 -10.01
N LEU A 84 -19.27 4.12 -8.71
CA LEU A 84 -18.40 3.53 -7.70
C LEU A 84 -18.77 2.04 -7.59
N ASP A 85 -17.83 1.15 -7.88
CA ASP A 85 -18.02 -0.28 -7.65
C ASP A 85 -17.36 -0.71 -6.34
N ASN A 86 -18.07 -1.56 -5.59
CA ASN A 86 -17.52 -2.20 -4.40
C ASN A 86 -16.87 -3.54 -4.74
N LYS A 87 -16.49 -3.75 -6.00
CA LYS A 87 -15.77 -4.96 -6.41
C LYS A 87 -14.45 -5.02 -5.63
N PRO A 88 -14.19 -6.10 -4.88
CA PRO A 88 -12.95 -6.26 -4.16
C PRO A 88 -11.78 -6.38 -5.14
N CYS A 89 -10.64 -5.78 -4.79
CA CYS A 89 -9.37 -6.03 -5.46
C CYS A 89 -8.54 -6.95 -4.58
N GLU A 90 -8.19 -8.12 -5.10
CA GLU A 90 -7.43 -9.14 -4.39
C GLU A 90 -6.08 -8.61 -3.88
N SER A 91 -5.32 -7.93 -4.74
CA SER A 91 -4.05 -7.29 -4.38
C SER A 91 -4.20 -6.26 -3.26
N CYS A 92 -5.30 -5.50 -3.24
CA CYS A 92 -5.58 -4.57 -2.15
C CYS A 92 -5.92 -5.27 -0.85
N ILE A 93 -6.66 -6.38 -0.90
CA ILE A 93 -6.98 -7.16 0.29
C ILE A 93 -5.67 -7.66 0.92
N TYR A 94 -4.78 -8.27 0.14
CA TYR A 94 -3.51 -8.76 0.69
C TYR A 94 -2.54 -7.65 1.07
N GLY A 95 -2.52 -6.53 0.33
CA GLY A 95 -1.56 -5.44 0.56
C GLY A 95 -2.00 -4.35 1.53
N LYS A 96 -3.31 -4.18 1.74
CA LYS A 96 -3.89 -3.06 2.52
C LYS A 96 -4.90 -3.48 3.57
N ALA A 97 -5.28 -4.76 3.65
CA ALA A 97 -6.11 -5.19 4.78
C ALA A 97 -5.36 -4.95 6.08
N HIS A 98 -5.94 -4.12 6.94
CA HIS A 98 -5.50 -3.98 8.31
C HIS A 98 -6.31 -4.93 9.17
N ARG A 99 -5.67 -5.48 10.19
CA ARG A 99 -6.38 -6.25 11.21
C ARG A 99 -7.32 -5.32 11.97
N SER A 100 -8.62 -5.60 11.94
CA SER A 100 -9.58 -4.88 12.79
C SER A 100 -9.18 -4.96 14.27
N PRO A 101 -9.56 -3.97 15.10
CA PRO A 101 -9.28 -4.02 16.52
C PRO A 101 -9.80 -5.31 17.14
N PHE A 102 -9.01 -5.90 18.02
CA PHE A 102 -9.50 -7.02 18.82
C PHE A 102 -10.63 -6.54 19.74
N GLY A 103 -11.65 -7.37 19.93
CA GLY A 103 -12.71 -7.11 20.90
C GLY A 103 -12.19 -6.98 22.34
N ALA A 104 -13.04 -6.51 23.25
CA ALA A 104 -12.70 -6.39 24.66
C ALA A 104 -12.35 -7.77 25.25
N ARG A 105 -11.24 -7.84 25.98
CA ARG A 105 -10.86 -9.05 26.72
C ARG A 105 -11.70 -9.15 28.00
N LYS A 106 -12.14 -10.36 28.33
CA LYS A 106 -12.75 -10.65 29.64
C LYS A 106 -11.75 -10.33 30.74
N LYS A 107 -12.19 -9.59 31.75
CA LYS A 107 -11.39 -9.29 32.94
C LYS A 107 -11.72 -10.31 34.01
N ALA A 108 -10.68 -10.82 34.68
CA ALA A 108 -10.88 -11.63 35.88
C ALA A 108 -11.50 -10.78 36.98
N THR A 109 -12.45 -11.36 37.69
CA THR A 109 -13.17 -10.80 38.84
C THR A 109 -12.71 -11.38 40.18
N SER A 110 -11.99 -12.51 40.16
CA SER A 110 -11.47 -13.18 41.34
C SER A 110 -10.08 -13.83 41.10
N PRO A 111 -9.28 -14.08 42.16
CA PRO A 111 -8.01 -14.79 42.03
C PRO A 111 -8.18 -16.18 41.41
N GLY A 112 -7.31 -16.54 40.44
CA GLY A 112 -7.30 -17.86 39.81
C GLY A 112 -8.31 -18.02 38.66
N GLU A 113 -9.20 -17.06 38.44
CA GLU A 113 -10.23 -17.12 37.40
C GLU A 113 -9.66 -17.11 35.97
N LEU A 114 -8.55 -16.39 35.76
CA LEU A 114 -7.89 -16.30 34.45
C LEU A 114 -6.38 -16.27 34.62
N VAL A 115 -5.73 -17.40 34.32
CA VAL A 115 -4.28 -17.52 34.29
C VAL A 115 -3.79 -17.53 32.84
N SER A 116 -2.90 -16.61 32.51
CA SER A 116 -2.15 -16.63 31.26
C SER A 116 -0.84 -17.38 31.48
N ALA A 117 -0.54 -18.35 30.62
CA ALA A 117 0.73 -19.08 30.65
C ALA A 117 1.51 -18.80 29.37
N ASP A 118 2.83 -18.66 29.49
CA ASP A 118 3.73 -18.53 28.36
C ASP A 118 5.02 -19.30 28.64
N VAL A 119 5.72 -19.71 27.59
CA VAL A 119 7.01 -20.39 27.67
C VAL A 119 8.07 -19.52 27.03
N CYS A 120 9.06 -19.13 27.81
CA CYS A 120 10.22 -18.39 27.34
C CYS A 120 11.40 -19.36 27.15
N GLY A 121 12.10 -19.27 26.02
CA GLY A 121 13.30 -20.07 25.69
C GLY A 121 13.87 -19.61 24.34
N SER A 122 14.84 -20.25 23.70
CA SER A 122 15.68 -21.40 24.05
C SER A 122 16.99 -20.93 24.67
N PHE A 123 17.06 -20.91 25.99
CA PHE A 123 18.25 -20.45 26.68
C PHE A 123 19.37 -21.49 26.65
N ASP A 124 20.55 -21.08 27.10
CA ASP A 124 21.60 -22.02 27.48
C ASP A 124 21.12 -22.92 28.61
N PHE A 125 21.72 -24.10 28.70
CA PHE A 125 21.39 -25.04 29.76
C PHE A 125 21.69 -24.44 31.12
N SER A 126 20.67 -24.37 31.97
CA SER A 126 20.84 -24.07 33.39
C SER A 126 21.64 -25.18 34.08
N PHE A 127 22.05 -24.93 35.32
CA PHE A 127 22.71 -25.93 36.16
C PHE A 127 21.92 -27.26 36.26
N GLN A 128 20.58 -27.18 36.24
CA GLN A 128 19.69 -28.35 36.28
C GLN A 128 19.34 -28.90 34.88
N LYS A 129 20.10 -28.51 33.85
CA LYS A 129 19.91 -28.90 32.45
C LYS A 129 18.52 -28.53 31.89
N LYS A 130 17.95 -27.40 32.32
CA LYS A 130 16.71 -26.82 31.76
C LYS A 130 17.06 -25.68 30.79
N ARG A 131 16.22 -25.46 29.78
CA ARG A 131 16.43 -24.44 28.72
C ARG A 131 15.22 -23.55 28.44
N PHE A 132 14.15 -23.79 29.18
CA PHE A 132 12.86 -23.12 29.03
C PHE A 132 12.37 -22.72 30.41
N LEU A 133 11.67 -21.59 30.45
CA LEU A 133 11.01 -21.05 31.62
C LEU A 133 9.52 -20.96 31.33
N GLY A 134 8.70 -21.69 32.09
CA GLY A 134 7.25 -21.51 32.08
C GLY A 134 6.87 -20.37 33.00
N VAL A 135 6.07 -19.41 32.54
CA VAL A 135 5.58 -18.30 33.36
C VAL A 135 4.06 -18.37 33.40
N PHE A 136 3.52 -18.51 34.61
CA PHE A 136 2.08 -18.44 34.88
C PHE A 136 1.75 -17.10 35.51
N LYS A 137 0.80 -16.36 34.94
CA LYS A 137 0.37 -15.05 35.43
C LYS A 137 -1.11 -15.07 35.72
N ASP A 138 -1.47 -14.82 36.98
CA ASP A 138 -2.86 -14.58 37.35
C ASP A 138 -3.31 -13.17 36.92
N SER A 139 -4.44 -13.10 36.22
CA SER A 139 -4.92 -11.85 35.63
C SER A 139 -5.58 -10.93 36.65
N TYR A 140 -6.06 -11.45 37.78
CA TYR A 140 -6.69 -10.65 38.83
C TYR A 140 -5.63 -10.02 39.75
N THR A 141 -4.92 -10.86 40.50
CA THR A 141 -3.88 -10.50 41.49
C THR A 141 -2.60 -9.95 40.87
N LYS A 142 -2.38 -10.20 39.56
CA LYS A 142 -1.13 -9.90 38.83
C LYS A 142 0.08 -10.71 39.31
N PHE A 143 -0.12 -11.70 40.17
CA PHE A 143 0.94 -12.60 40.63
C PHE A 143 1.54 -13.38 39.46
N ARG A 144 2.86 -13.60 39.49
CA ARG A 144 3.59 -14.36 38.48
C ARG A 144 4.36 -15.48 39.16
N TYR A 145 4.19 -16.69 38.64
CA TYR A 145 4.86 -17.89 39.09
C TYR A 145 5.74 -18.45 37.97
N PRO A 146 7.06 -18.23 38.02
CA PRO A 146 8.01 -18.85 37.09
C PRO A 146 8.35 -20.29 37.50
N ARG A 147 8.49 -21.19 36.51
CA ARG A 147 8.80 -22.62 36.70
C ARG A 147 9.78 -23.14 35.65
#